data_AF-A0A7C3VTD8-F1
#
_entry.id   AF-A0A7C3VTD8-F1
#
_cell.length_a   1.000
_cell.length_b   1.000
_cell.length_c   1.000
_cell.angle_alpha   90.00
_cell.angle_beta   90.00
_cell.angle_gamma   90.00
#
_symmetry.space_group_name_H-M   'P 1'
#
loop_
_entity.id
_entity.type
_entity.pdbx_description
1 polymer ?
#
loop_
_entity_poly.entity_id
_entity_poly.type
_entity_poly.pdbx_seq_one_letter_code
_entity_poly.pdbx_strand_id
1 'polypeptide(L)'
;MTVNWKLMFKETTSGKTYPAWMLVYDKQGNRDGYEQVGTVTINRPPTNVSISPNTGTLTGTKIAFTAKYSDPDGYQNLANCYLLINTTLSQVNAAFVRYDQNANLLYLKNDADTSWGTGRAPGSAYVLENSYCKLYCAETTVSGSGTTLTVTWKLEFKPTMSGRAVQEYMLVFDDLGARDGYDQVGSVTLNRMPVNVSLSPTTGPFAVGVKQTFTTKYSDGDGFGHLANCYLLFNTTLSQVSAAFVRYDANANLLYVRDDANTTWGTGYSPGSAVVLQNSQCKLYCAETTVSGSGTTLTVNWKIEFKSSLSKKTCGAWMLVYDDLGGRDGYDQMASGMAISQLPSNESLTPHSGTLNVGVPTTLTSVFSDKDGFADIRDCYLLMNTTLSQVNALLVRYDAQNNLLYIKDDTNSTWVGGVAPGSSETLENSQGILYASDTTVVKTGSTITVTWAVEVKSVFAGLTCPVWMLVYDKAGLREGWKQMGSFSVR
;
A
#
# COMPACT_ATOMS: atom_id res chain seq x y z
N MET A 1 -81.36 -13.14 -14.72
CA MET A 1 -80.50 -14.32 -14.95
C MET A 1 -79.07 -13.83 -14.93
N THR A 2 -78.18 -14.49 -14.19
CA THR A 2 -76.74 -14.16 -14.20
C THR A 2 -76.02 -15.24 -14.98
N VAL A 3 -75.23 -14.86 -15.98
CA VAL A 3 -74.40 -15.78 -16.78
C VAL A 3 -72.94 -15.49 -16.47
N ASN A 4 -72.20 -16.50 -16.02
CA ASN A 4 -70.77 -16.39 -15.73
C ASN A 4 -69.99 -17.06 -16.86
N TRP A 5 -69.10 -16.31 -17.50
CA TRP A 5 -68.26 -16.79 -18.60
C TRP A 5 -66.82 -16.93 -18.12
N LYS A 6 -66.16 -18.03 -18.50
CA LYS A 6 -64.71 -18.19 -18.32
C LYS A 6 -64.05 -17.99 -19.68
N LEU A 7 -63.44 -16.82 -19.87
CA LEU A 7 -62.80 -16.43 -21.13
C LEU A 7 -61.28 -16.41 -20.98
N MET A 8 -60.56 -16.73 -22.05
CA MET A 8 -59.13 -16.50 -22.18
C MET A 8 -58.90 -15.69 -23.45
N PHE A 9 -58.25 -14.54 -23.29
CA PHE A 9 -57.97 -13.63 -24.40
C PHE A 9 -56.64 -13.97 -25.06
N LYS A 10 -56.55 -13.77 -26.37
CA LYS A 10 -55.31 -14.03 -27.13
C LYS A 10 -54.26 -12.97 -26.85
N GLU A 11 -52.98 -13.33 -26.95
CA GLU A 11 -51.87 -12.40 -26.70
C GLU A 11 -51.96 -11.08 -27.50
N THR A 12 -52.42 -11.13 -28.75
CA THR A 12 -52.57 -9.95 -29.62
C THR A 12 -53.63 -8.95 -29.16
N THR A 13 -54.41 -9.30 -28.14
CA THR A 13 -55.43 -8.44 -27.54
C THR A 13 -54.95 -7.68 -26.31
N SER A 14 -53.76 -8.00 -25.80
CA SER A 14 -53.16 -7.28 -24.67
C SER A 14 -52.85 -5.82 -25.02
N GLY A 15 -52.79 -4.96 -24.00
CA GLY A 15 -52.52 -3.53 -24.11
C GLY A 15 -53.69 -2.71 -24.65
N LYS A 16 -54.88 -3.30 -24.75
CA LYS A 16 -56.05 -2.68 -25.38
C LYS A 16 -57.31 -2.76 -24.51
N THR A 17 -58.14 -1.73 -24.64
CA THR A 17 -59.47 -1.68 -24.05
C THR A 17 -60.52 -1.96 -25.10
N TYR A 18 -61.38 -2.94 -24.85
CA TYR A 18 -62.44 -3.36 -25.75
C TYR A 18 -63.82 -3.00 -25.17
N PRO A 19 -64.76 -2.54 -26.00
CA PRO A 19 -66.14 -2.41 -25.56
C PRO A 19 -66.79 -3.79 -25.39
N ALA A 20 -67.50 -4.00 -24.29
CA ALA A 20 -68.28 -5.19 -24.03
C ALA A 20 -69.73 -4.94 -24.43
N TRP A 21 -70.24 -5.75 -25.36
CA TRP A 21 -71.61 -5.64 -25.88
C TRP A 21 -72.44 -6.85 -25.47
N MET A 22 -73.70 -6.62 -25.11
CA MET A 22 -74.67 -7.68 -24.83
C MET A 22 -75.86 -7.59 -25.79
N LEU A 23 -76.51 -8.73 -26.01
CA LEU A 23 -77.71 -8.90 -26.83
C LEU A 23 -78.51 -10.04 -26.20
N VAL A 24 -79.81 -9.83 -25.97
CA VAL A 24 -80.71 -10.88 -25.46
C VAL A 24 -81.76 -11.24 -26.51
N TYR A 25 -82.17 -12.51 -26.50
CA TYR A 25 -83.33 -12.99 -27.24
C TYR A 25 -84.36 -13.54 -26.25
N ASP A 26 -85.63 -13.19 -26.44
CA ASP A 26 -86.72 -13.88 -25.77
C ASP A 26 -87.00 -15.25 -26.42
N LYS A 27 -87.92 -16.02 -25.85
CA LYS A 27 -88.28 -17.35 -26.38
C LYS A 27 -89.03 -17.29 -27.72
N GLN A 28 -89.51 -16.12 -28.12
CA GLN A 28 -90.23 -15.86 -29.36
C GLN A 28 -89.29 -15.32 -30.47
N GLY A 29 -88.01 -15.09 -30.15
CA GLY A 29 -87.00 -14.60 -31.07
C GLY A 29 -86.92 -13.08 -31.19
N ASN A 30 -87.64 -12.32 -30.35
CA ASN A 30 -87.47 -10.86 -30.28
C ASN A 30 -86.15 -10.53 -29.59
N ARG A 31 -85.50 -9.45 -30.01
CA ARG A 31 -84.21 -8.99 -29.49
C ARG A 31 -84.23 -7.52 -29.10
N ASP A 32 -83.42 -7.15 -28.13
CA ASP A 32 -83.22 -5.78 -27.64
C ASP A 32 -82.22 -4.97 -28.49
N GLY A 33 -81.23 -5.64 -29.09
CA GLY A 33 -80.17 -5.02 -29.88
C GLY A 33 -78.81 -5.17 -29.21
N TYR A 34 -77.73 -4.80 -29.91
CA TYR A 34 -76.42 -4.77 -29.26
C TYR A 34 -76.28 -3.52 -28.42
N GLU A 35 -76.10 -3.71 -27.12
CA GLU A 35 -75.96 -2.63 -26.15
C GLU A 35 -74.57 -2.71 -25.54
N GLN A 36 -73.84 -1.59 -25.53
CA GLN A 36 -72.56 -1.54 -24.84
C GLN A 36 -72.81 -1.48 -23.34
N VAL A 37 -72.48 -2.56 -22.65
CA VAL A 37 -72.72 -2.70 -21.21
C VAL A 37 -71.47 -2.44 -20.38
N GLY A 38 -70.31 -2.27 -21.02
CA GLY A 38 -69.08 -1.94 -20.33
C GLY A 38 -67.87 -1.89 -21.26
N THR A 39 -66.70 -1.90 -20.64
CA THR A 39 -65.40 -2.04 -21.30
C THR A 39 -64.56 -3.07 -20.53
N VAL A 40 -63.62 -3.71 -21.23
CA VAL A 40 -62.66 -4.64 -20.65
C VAL A 40 -61.26 -4.30 -21.17
N THR A 41 -60.32 -4.07 -20.26
CA THR A 41 -58.91 -3.91 -20.59
C THR A 41 -58.21 -5.25 -20.44
N ILE A 42 -57.56 -5.71 -21.49
CA ILE A 42 -56.75 -6.93 -21.47
C ILE A 42 -55.31 -6.52 -21.27
N ASN A 43 -54.69 -7.06 -20.23
CA ASN A 43 -53.31 -6.75 -19.85
C ASN A 43 -52.55 -8.03 -19.52
N ARG A 44 -51.30 -8.11 -19.96
CA ARG A 44 -50.37 -9.17 -19.60
C ARG A 44 -49.32 -8.58 -18.68
N PRO A 45 -49.01 -9.26 -17.56
CA PRO A 45 -48.05 -8.71 -16.62
C PRO A 45 -46.67 -8.55 -17.25
N PRO A 46 -45.92 -7.53 -16.84
CA PRO A 46 -44.51 -7.40 -17.19
C PRO A 46 -43.68 -8.49 -16.50
N THR A 47 -42.44 -8.66 -16.95
CA THR A 47 -41.50 -9.66 -16.43
C THR A 47 -40.12 -9.10 -16.16
N ASN A 48 -39.44 -9.61 -15.12
CA ASN A 48 -38.01 -9.39 -14.92
C ASN A 48 -37.21 -10.34 -15.82
N VAL A 49 -36.34 -9.83 -16.69
CA VAL A 49 -35.67 -10.66 -17.71
C VAL A 49 -34.31 -11.16 -17.24
N SER A 50 -33.42 -10.25 -16.83
CA SER A 50 -32.04 -10.60 -16.49
C SER A 50 -31.31 -9.44 -15.82
N ILE A 51 -30.25 -9.75 -15.06
CA ILE A 51 -29.23 -8.80 -14.63
C ILE A 51 -27.83 -9.30 -15.00
N SER A 52 -26.88 -8.39 -15.18
CA SER A 52 -25.45 -8.69 -15.28
C SER A 52 -24.62 -7.56 -14.67
N PRO A 53 -23.55 -7.85 -13.90
CA PRO A 53 -23.15 -9.18 -13.44
C PRO A 53 -24.20 -9.77 -12.50
N ASN A 54 -24.29 -11.11 -12.42
CA ASN A 54 -25.24 -11.81 -11.55
C ASN A 54 -24.58 -12.92 -10.70
N THR A 55 -23.28 -13.11 -10.85
CA THR A 55 -22.45 -14.05 -10.08
C THR A 55 -21.02 -13.52 -9.93
N GLY A 56 -20.28 -14.05 -8.97
CA GLY A 56 -18.86 -13.76 -8.75
C GLY A 56 -18.59 -12.65 -7.74
N THR A 57 -17.31 -12.31 -7.59
CA THR A 57 -16.84 -11.24 -6.70
C THR A 57 -16.66 -9.96 -7.50
N LEU A 58 -17.38 -8.90 -7.11
CA LEU A 58 -17.32 -7.60 -7.76
C LEU A 58 -16.34 -6.71 -7.03
N THR A 59 -15.34 -6.25 -7.76
CA THR A 59 -14.26 -5.40 -7.26
C THR A 59 -14.36 -4.00 -7.86
N GLY A 60 -13.95 -3.00 -7.08
CA GLY A 60 -13.93 -1.60 -7.50
C GLY A 60 -14.96 -0.72 -6.80
N THR A 61 -14.79 0.60 -6.93
CA THR A 61 -15.60 1.58 -6.20
C THR A 61 -16.94 1.86 -6.87
N LYS A 62 -17.08 1.67 -8.20
CA LYS A 62 -18.36 1.88 -8.92
C LYS A 62 -18.67 0.72 -9.86
N ILE A 63 -19.72 -0.03 -9.55
CA ILE A 63 -20.16 -1.23 -10.27
C ILE A 63 -21.36 -0.87 -11.16
N ALA A 64 -21.36 -1.37 -12.39
CA ALA A 64 -22.49 -1.25 -13.31
C ALA A 64 -23.32 -2.53 -13.30
N PHE A 65 -24.62 -2.42 -13.04
CA PHE A 65 -25.58 -3.52 -13.14
C PHE A 65 -26.53 -3.25 -14.30
N THR A 66 -26.48 -4.08 -15.35
CA THR A 66 -27.38 -4.00 -16.50
C THR A 66 -28.58 -4.90 -16.28
N ALA A 67 -29.69 -4.30 -15.85
CA ALA A 67 -30.97 -4.97 -15.62
C ALA A 67 -31.89 -4.82 -16.84
N LYS A 68 -32.59 -5.89 -17.22
CA LYS A 68 -33.57 -5.90 -18.32
C LYS A 68 -34.95 -6.27 -17.80
N TYR A 69 -35.93 -5.47 -18.17
CA TYR A 69 -37.34 -5.64 -17.84
C TYR A 69 -38.13 -5.72 -19.14
N SER A 70 -39.23 -6.47 -19.19
CA SER A 70 -40.04 -6.55 -20.40
C SER A 70 -41.52 -6.44 -20.10
N ASP A 71 -42.23 -5.75 -20.98
CA ASP A 71 -43.69 -5.72 -21.02
C ASP A 71 -44.16 -6.21 -22.39
N PRO A 72 -45.04 -7.23 -22.47
CA PRO A 72 -45.53 -7.76 -23.74
C PRO A 72 -46.21 -6.72 -24.65
N ASP A 73 -46.73 -5.63 -24.09
CA ASP A 73 -47.42 -4.57 -24.81
C ASP A 73 -46.49 -3.43 -25.26
N GLY A 74 -45.21 -3.51 -24.90
CA GLY A 74 -44.16 -2.54 -25.26
C GLY A 74 -43.52 -1.92 -24.03
N TYR A 75 -42.22 -1.61 -24.10
CA TYR A 75 -41.47 -1.14 -22.93
C TYR A 75 -42.02 0.16 -22.33
N GLN A 76 -42.75 0.96 -23.13
CA GLN A 76 -43.38 2.20 -22.69
C GLN A 76 -44.58 1.99 -21.76
N ASN A 77 -45.10 0.76 -21.65
CA ASN A 77 -46.18 0.45 -20.70
C ASN A 77 -45.63 0.06 -19.31
N LEU A 78 -44.31 -0.03 -19.16
CA LEU A 78 -43.69 -0.21 -17.85
C LEU A 78 -43.84 1.07 -17.05
N ALA A 79 -44.31 0.98 -15.80
CA ALA A 79 -44.40 2.12 -14.91
C ALA A 79 -43.12 2.27 -14.08
N ASN A 80 -42.72 1.20 -13.39
CA ASN A 80 -41.61 1.24 -12.43
C ASN A 80 -40.75 -0.01 -12.53
N CYS A 81 -39.44 0.18 -12.63
CA CYS A 81 -38.45 -0.89 -12.67
C CYS A 81 -37.50 -0.76 -11.47
N TYR A 82 -37.36 -1.83 -10.69
CA TYR A 82 -36.66 -1.80 -9.41
C TYR A 82 -35.49 -2.76 -9.39
N LEU A 83 -34.39 -2.33 -8.78
CA LEU A 83 -33.26 -3.18 -8.40
C LEU A 83 -33.04 -3.06 -6.89
N LEU A 84 -33.09 -4.19 -6.20
CA LEU A 84 -32.80 -4.32 -4.78
C LEU A 84 -31.57 -5.20 -4.59
N ILE A 85 -30.53 -4.66 -3.96
CA ILE A 85 -29.33 -5.41 -3.60
C ILE A 85 -29.18 -5.42 -2.09
N ASN A 86 -29.28 -6.60 -1.50
CA ASN A 86 -29.17 -6.82 -0.06
C ASN A 86 -28.80 -8.28 0.25
N THR A 87 -28.41 -8.56 1.48
CA THR A 87 -28.08 -9.91 1.98
C THR A 87 -29.27 -10.85 2.13
N THR A 88 -30.51 -10.35 1.99
CA THR A 88 -31.77 -11.08 1.98
C THR A 88 -32.82 -10.25 1.22
N LEU A 89 -34.00 -10.81 0.93
CA LEU A 89 -35.13 -10.07 0.35
C LEU A 89 -35.73 -9.11 1.39
N SER A 90 -35.07 -7.97 1.60
CA SER A 90 -35.47 -6.89 2.50
C SER A 90 -35.15 -5.54 1.88
N GLN A 91 -36.15 -4.66 1.84
CA GLN A 91 -36.01 -3.27 1.35
C GLN A 91 -35.35 -2.36 2.39
N VAL A 92 -35.42 -2.74 3.69
CA VAL A 92 -34.75 -2.05 4.80
C VAL A 92 -33.25 -2.28 4.70
N ASN A 93 -32.48 -1.22 4.97
CA ASN A 93 -31.01 -1.27 5.04
C ASN A 93 -30.36 -1.84 3.77
N ALA A 94 -30.82 -1.38 2.61
CA ALA A 94 -30.48 -1.94 1.31
C ALA A 94 -30.03 -0.89 0.31
N ALA A 95 -29.40 -1.36 -0.77
CA ALA A 95 -29.31 -0.61 -2.01
C ALA A 95 -30.58 -0.86 -2.83
N PHE A 96 -31.62 -0.05 -2.60
CA PHE A 96 -32.91 -0.21 -3.28
C PHE A 96 -33.21 0.99 -4.19
N VAL A 97 -33.11 0.77 -5.49
CA VAL A 97 -33.26 1.80 -6.52
C VAL A 97 -34.47 1.53 -7.40
N ARG A 98 -35.05 2.60 -7.93
CA ARG A 98 -36.22 2.57 -8.80
C ARG A 98 -36.04 3.53 -9.97
N TYR A 99 -36.47 3.10 -11.15
CA TYR A 99 -36.61 3.91 -12.33
C TYR A 99 -38.10 4.00 -12.64
N ASP A 100 -38.61 5.23 -12.61
CA ASP A 100 -39.95 5.59 -13.05
C ASP A 100 -39.85 5.91 -14.55
N GLN A 101 -40.40 5.03 -15.38
CA GLN A 101 -40.27 5.11 -16.83
C GLN A 101 -41.09 6.29 -17.38
N ASN A 102 -42.28 6.53 -16.84
CA ASN A 102 -43.19 7.60 -17.26
C ASN A 102 -42.61 8.99 -16.99
N ALA A 103 -42.02 9.18 -15.80
CA ALA A 103 -41.41 10.44 -15.42
C ALA A 103 -39.95 10.56 -15.90
N ASN A 104 -39.35 9.46 -16.35
CA ASN A 104 -37.91 9.33 -16.63
C ASN A 104 -37.04 9.75 -15.43
N LEU A 105 -37.35 9.23 -14.24
CA LEU A 105 -36.68 9.58 -12.98
C LEU A 105 -36.15 8.36 -12.23
N LEU A 106 -34.92 8.49 -11.74
CA LEU A 106 -34.25 7.57 -10.83
C LEU A 106 -34.51 7.98 -9.38
N TYR A 107 -34.70 6.99 -8.52
CA TYR A 107 -34.91 7.17 -7.09
C TYR A 107 -34.07 6.17 -6.31
N LEU A 108 -33.68 6.57 -5.09
CA LEU A 108 -33.07 5.71 -4.09
C LEU A 108 -33.95 5.72 -2.83
N LYS A 109 -34.18 4.55 -2.25
CA LYS A 109 -34.94 4.38 -1.01
C LYS A 109 -34.09 4.73 0.21
N ASN A 110 -34.70 5.34 1.23
CA ASN A 110 -34.03 5.57 2.50
C ASN A 110 -33.83 4.28 3.30
N ASP A 111 -32.93 4.31 4.28
CA ASP A 111 -32.52 3.13 5.07
C ASP A 111 -33.71 2.41 5.75
N ALA A 112 -34.70 3.18 6.23
CA ALA A 112 -35.87 2.67 6.95
C ALA A 112 -37.02 2.18 6.05
N ASP A 113 -36.85 2.21 4.73
CA ASP A 113 -37.88 1.82 3.74
C ASP A 113 -39.17 2.68 3.78
N THR A 114 -39.15 3.85 4.41
CA THR A 114 -40.35 4.68 4.59
C THR A 114 -40.62 5.64 3.43
N SER A 115 -39.60 6.03 2.66
CA SER A 115 -39.75 7.05 1.61
C SER A 115 -38.72 6.94 0.49
N TRP A 116 -39.14 7.24 -0.74
CA TRP A 116 -38.23 7.48 -1.85
C TRP A 116 -37.65 8.90 -1.75
N GLY A 117 -36.36 9.06 -2.05
CA GLY A 117 -35.72 10.37 -2.14
C GLY A 117 -36.23 11.20 -3.33
N THR A 118 -35.62 12.37 -3.56
CA THR A 118 -35.97 13.22 -4.72
C THR A 118 -35.54 12.56 -6.03
N GLY A 119 -36.48 12.43 -6.97
CA GLY A 119 -36.23 11.85 -8.28
C GLY A 119 -35.26 12.66 -9.14
N ARG A 120 -34.36 11.97 -9.88
CA ARG A 120 -33.35 12.58 -10.76
C ARG A 120 -33.30 11.90 -12.12
N ALA A 121 -33.17 12.65 -13.20
CA ALA A 121 -33.09 12.06 -14.53
C ALA A 121 -31.79 11.24 -14.71
N PRO A 122 -31.84 10.10 -15.41
CA PRO A 122 -30.63 9.44 -15.91
C PRO A 122 -29.76 10.41 -16.73
N GLY A 123 -28.44 10.31 -16.62
CA GLY A 123 -27.48 11.22 -17.26
C GLY A 123 -27.30 12.59 -16.58
N SER A 124 -28.08 12.91 -15.54
CA SER A 124 -27.90 14.15 -14.79
C SER A 124 -26.73 14.10 -13.80
N ALA A 125 -26.14 15.25 -13.44
CA ALA A 125 -24.95 15.34 -12.59
C ALA A 125 -25.17 14.95 -11.10
N TYR A 126 -26.35 14.43 -10.74
CA TYR A 126 -26.69 14.14 -9.35
C TYR A 126 -26.17 12.76 -8.90
N VAL A 127 -25.91 12.66 -7.60
CA VAL A 127 -25.64 11.41 -6.90
C VAL A 127 -26.70 11.26 -5.80
N LEU A 128 -27.44 10.16 -5.84
CA LEU A 128 -28.39 9.80 -4.78
C LEU A 128 -27.68 8.86 -3.80
N GLU A 129 -27.84 9.03 -2.50
CA GLU A 129 -27.16 8.15 -1.53
C GLU A 129 -27.97 7.86 -0.27
N ASN A 130 -27.68 6.70 0.33
CA ASN A 130 -28.14 6.27 1.65
C ASN A 130 -26.95 5.65 2.42
N SER A 131 -27.16 4.97 3.55
CA SER A 131 -26.03 4.42 4.33
C SER A 131 -25.36 3.19 3.70
N TYR A 132 -25.89 2.67 2.59
CA TYR A 132 -25.50 1.40 1.98
C TYR A 132 -24.96 1.55 0.55
N CYS A 133 -25.44 2.54 -0.21
CA CYS A 133 -24.93 2.81 -1.54
C CYS A 133 -25.05 4.27 -1.98
N LYS A 134 -24.38 4.57 -3.09
CA LYS A 134 -24.61 5.74 -3.93
C LYS A 134 -25.04 5.30 -5.32
N LEU A 135 -26.03 5.97 -5.90
CA LEU A 135 -26.46 5.85 -7.29
C LEU A 135 -25.98 7.08 -8.07
N TYR A 136 -25.07 6.86 -9.02
CA TYR A 136 -24.52 7.90 -9.88
C TYR A 136 -25.43 8.09 -11.10
N CYS A 137 -26.25 9.15 -11.09
CA CYS A 137 -27.23 9.37 -12.16
C CYS A 137 -26.54 9.66 -13.50
N ALA A 138 -25.41 10.37 -13.48
CA ALA A 138 -24.65 10.73 -14.68
C ALA A 138 -24.12 9.53 -15.47
N GLU A 139 -23.85 8.42 -14.76
CA GLU A 139 -23.31 7.18 -15.32
C GLU A 139 -24.38 6.09 -15.46
N THR A 140 -25.62 6.36 -15.01
CA THR A 140 -26.76 5.45 -15.16
C THR A 140 -27.44 5.73 -16.50
N THR A 141 -27.62 4.69 -17.31
CA THR A 141 -28.22 4.79 -18.64
C THR A 141 -29.49 3.96 -18.75
N VAL A 142 -30.42 4.42 -19.58
CA VAL A 142 -31.69 3.76 -19.85
C VAL A 142 -31.92 3.71 -21.36
N SER A 143 -32.34 2.56 -21.88
CA SER A 143 -32.73 2.39 -23.27
C SER A 143 -33.90 1.42 -23.40
N GLY A 144 -34.81 1.69 -24.36
CA GLY A 144 -35.95 0.83 -24.66
C GLY A 144 -35.92 0.35 -26.11
N SER A 145 -36.30 -0.90 -26.34
CA SER A 145 -36.43 -1.50 -27.67
C SER A 145 -37.50 -2.59 -27.68
N GLY A 146 -38.50 -2.44 -28.56
CA GLY A 146 -39.64 -3.35 -28.63
C GLY A 146 -40.35 -3.47 -27.27
N THR A 147 -40.34 -4.67 -26.70
CA THR A 147 -40.94 -4.97 -25.40
C THR A 147 -39.99 -4.77 -24.22
N THR A 148 -38.70 -4.52 -24.44
CA THR A 148 -37.66 -4.57 -23.40
C THR A 148 -37.14 -3.17 -23.05
N LEU A 149 -37.10 -2.88 -21.75
CA LEU A 149 -36.37 -1.76 -21.16
C LEU A 149 -35.08 -2.27 -20.52
N THR A 150 -33.96 -1.64 -20.84
CA THR A 150 -32.65 -1.91 -20.22
C THR A 150 -32.24 -0.72 -19.37
N VAL A 151 -31.93 -0.96 -18.09
CA VAL A 151 -31.38 0.04 -17.18
C VAL A 151 -29.99 -0.43 -16.74
N THR A 152 -28.96 0.38 -17.01
CA THR A 152 -27.61 0.15 -16.49
C THR A 152 -27.38 1.03 -15.28
N TRP A 153 -27.58 0.48 -14.08
CA TRP A 153 -27.44 1.15 -12.80
C TRP A 153 -25.96 1.31 -12.44
N LYS A 154 -25.51 2.53 -12.17
CA LYS A 154 -24.15 2.76 -11.64
C LYS A 154 -24.18 2.96 -10.14
N LEU A 155 -23.76 1.93 -9.40
CA LEU A 155 -23.79 1.89 -7.94
C LEU A 155 -22.37 1.88 -7.35
N GLU A 156 -22.17 2.62 -6.26
CA GLU A 156 -21.02 2.47 -5.35
C GLU A 156 -21.55 1.97 -4.02
N PHE A 157 -21.05 0.84 -3.56
CA PHE A 157 -21.43 0.30 -2.26
C PHE A 157 -20.56 0.90 -1.15
N LYS A 158 -21.21 1.26 -0.05
CA LYS A 158 -20.54 1.81 1.13
C LYS A 158 -19.90 0.67 1.94
N PRO A 159 -18.97 0.99 2.86
CA PRO A 159 -18.22 -0.03 3.62
C PRO A 159 -19.10 -1.06 4.35
N THR A 160 -20.31 -0.68 4.74
CA THR A 160 -21.31 -1.54 5.38
C THR A 160 -21.78 -2.73 4.54
N MET A 161 -21.62 -2.65 3.21
CA MET A 161 -22.06 -3.68 2.25
C MET A 161 -20.92 -4.55 1.73
N SER A 162 -19.68 -4.13 1.92
CA SER A 162 -18.52 -4.84 1.40
C SER A 162 -18.10 -6.00 2.32
N GLY A 163 -17.37 -6.97 1.79
CA GLY A 163 -17.06 -8.25 2.43
C GLY A 163 -18.25 -9.20 2.53
N ARG A 164 -19.38 -8.89 1.87
CA ARG A 164 -20.65 -9.64 1.99
C ARG A 164 -21.08 -10.25 0.65
N ALA A 165 -21.63 -11.46 0.73
CA ALA A 165 -22.47 -11.99 -0.32
C ALA A 165 -23.84 -11.31 -0.28
N VAL A 166 -24.23 -10.70 -1.39
CA VAL A 166 -25.51 -10.00 -1.58
C VAL A 166 -26.29 -10.64 -2.71
N GLN A 167 -27.61 -10.62 -2.57
CA GLN A 167 -28.57 -11.10 -3.54
C GLN A 167 -29.12 -9.92 -4.32
N GLU A 168 -29.32 -10.14 -5.60
CA GLU A 168 -29.87 -9.16 -6.54
C GLU A 168 -31.32 -9.54 -6.81
N TYR A 169 -32.24 -8.66 -6.46
CA TYR A 169 -33.65 -8.84 -6.71
C TYR A 169 -34.17 -7.78 -7.66
N MET A 170 -34.99 -8.20 -8.63
CA MET A 170 -35.69 -7.32 -9.55
C MET A 170 -37.19 -7.35 -9.27
N LEU A 171 -37.85 -6.22 -9.50
CA LEU A 171 -39.30 -6.08 -9.45
C LEU A 171 -39.73 -5.10 -10.53
N VAL A 172 -40.86 -5.36 -11.15
CA VAL A 172 -41.40 -4.52 -12.22
C VAL A 172 -42.91 -4.38 -12.12
N PHE A 173 -43.40 -3.18 -12.44
CA PHE A 173 -44.82 -2.87 -12.58
C PHE A 173 -45.08 -2.24 -13.94
N ASP A 174 -46.24 -2.51 -14.51
CA ASP A 174 -46.79 -1.79 -15.65
C ASP A 174 -47.70 -0.63 -15.22
N ASP A 175 -48.15 0.15 -16.18
CA ASP A 175 -49.03 1.31 -15.99
C ASP A 175 -50.44 0.96 -15.50
N LEU A 176 -50.86 -0.29 -15.71
CA LEU A 176 -52.14 -0.82 -15.25
C LEU A 176 -52.03 -1.49 -13.86
N GLY A 177 -50.83 -1.47 -13.26
CA GLY A 177 -50.54 -1.98 -11.93
C GLY A 177 -50.28 -3.49 -11.85
N ALA A 178 -50.19 -4.21 -12.98
CA ALA A 178 -49.75 -5.60 -12.95
C ALA A 178 -48.25 -5.69 -12.71
N ARG A 179 -47.80 -6.84 -12.18
CA ARG A 179 -46.42 -7.06 -11.73
C ARG A 179 -46.05 -8.53 -11.79
N ASP A 180 -44.76 -8.80 -11.95
CA ASP A 180 -44.19 -10.16 -11.88
C ASP A 180 -43.98 -10.64 -10.43
N GLY A 181 -43.66 -9.70 -9.54
CA GLY A 181 -43.18 -9.99 -8.18
C GLY A 181 -41.67 -9.76 -8.06
N TYR A 182 -41.11 -10.17 -6.91
CA TYR A 182 -39.66 -10.12 -6.68
C TYR A 182 -39.00 -11.40 -7.18
N ASP A 183 -38.05 -11.25 -8.10
CA ASP A 183 -37.21 -12.36 -8.57
C ASP A 183 -35.78 -12.19 -8.08
N GLN A 184 -35.22 -13.24 -7.48
CA GLN A 184 -33.79 -13.31 -7.22
C GLN A 184 -33.07 -13.69 -8.52
N VAL A 185 -32.44 -12.70 -9.15
CA VAL A 185 -31.83 -12.82 -10.48
C VAL A 185 -30.31 -13.04 -10.42
N GLY A 186 -29.71 -12.85 -9.25
CA GLY A 186 -28.27 -13.02 -9.05
C GLY A 186 -27.84 -13.08 -7.59
N SER A 187 -26.57 -13.45 -7.39
CA SER A 187 -25.88 -13.48 -6.10
C SER A 187 -24.41 -13.19 -6.31
N VAL A 188 -23.92 -12.09 -5.73
CA VAL A 188 -22.56 -11.59 -5.92
C VAL A 188 -21.90 -11.29 -4.58
N THR A 189 -20.57 -11.33 -4.52
CA THR A 189 -19.81 -10.86 -3.35
C THR A 189 -19.26 -9.48 -3.63
N LEU A 190 -19.52 -8.52 -2.75
CA LEU A 190 -18.93 -7.19 -2.84
C LEU A 190 -17.59 -7.17 -2.13
N ASN A 191 -16.54 -6.69 -2.79
CA ASN A 191 -15.20 -6.65 -2.22
C ASN A 191 -14.50 -5.30 -2.51
N ARG A 192 -13.98 -4.67 -1.46
CA ARG A 192 -13.12 -3.47 -1.60
C ARG A 192 -11.67 -3.92 -1.63
N MET A 193 -10.91 -3.37 -2.59
CA MET A 193 -9.51 -3.74 -2.71
C MET A 193 -8.70 -3.33 -1.46
N PRO A 194 -7.78 -4.19 -1.01
CA PRO A 194 -6.83 -3.84 0.03
C PRO A 194 -5.85 -2.81 -0.50
N VAL A 195 -5.16 -2.12 0.42
CA VAL A 195 -4.24 -1.02 0.11
C VAL A 195 -2.96 -1.13 0.94
N ASN A 196 -1.81 -0.86 0.31
CA ASN A 196 -0.53 -0.64 0.99
C ASN A 196 -0.50 0.78 1.59
N VAL A 197 -0.42 0.90 2.92
CA VAL A 197 -0.60 2.20 3.59
C VAL A 197 0.73 2.92 3.87
N SER A 198 1.69 2.26 4.50
CA SER A 198 2.94 2.91 4.89
C SER A 198 4.06 1.91 5.18
N LEU A 199 5.31 2.35 5.01
CA LEU A 199 6.53 1.70 5.50
C LEU A 199 7.33 2.68 6.36
N SER A 200 7.99 2.22 7.42
CA SER A 200 8.99 3.00 8.17
C SER A 200 10.05 2.08 8.80
N PRO A 201 11.35 2.45 8.81
CA PRO A 201 11.93 3.64 8.17
C PRO A 201 11.91 3.54 6.64
N THR A 202 11.89 4.70 5.96
CA THR A 202 11.90 4.80 4.48
C THR A 202 13.27 5.20 3.92
N THR A 203 14.22 5.58 4.76
CA THR A 203 15.57 6.00 4.36
C THR A 203 16.62 5.37 5.27
N GLY A 204 17.79 5.09 4.69
CA GLY A 204 18.98 4.54 5.38
C GLY A 204 20.03 5.60 5.68
N PRO A 205 21.22 5.20 6.17
CA PRO A 205 21.85 3.91 5.88
C PRO A 205 21.46 2.74 6.80
N PHE A 206 21.61 1.51 6.30
CA PHE A 206 21.42 0.27 7.04
C PHE A 206 22.69 -0.58 7.01
N ALA A 207 23.10 -1.08 8.17
CA ALA A 207 24.26 -1.96 8.28
C ALA A 207 23.88 -3.43 8.03
N VAL A 208 24.68 -4.12 7.22
CA VAL A 208 24.62 -5.59 7.12
C VAL A 208 24.92 -6.23 8.48
N GLY A 209 24.22 -7.32 8.80
CA GLY A 209 24.42 -8.05 10.05
C GLY A 209 23.81 -7.38 11.29
N VAL A 210 23.12 -6.24 11.13
CA VAL A 210 22.38 -5.56 12.19
C VAL A 210 20.88 -5.78 12.00
N LYS A 211 20.19 -6.18 13.08
CA LYS A 211 18.73 -6.39 13.06
C LYS A 211 17.98 -5.05 13.05
N GLN A 212 17.32 -4.73 11.95
CA GLN A 212 16.46 -3.57 11.81
C GLN A 212 14.98 -3.96 11.91
N THR A 213 14.17 -3.12 12.56
CA THR A 213 12.71 -3.24 12.51
C THR A 213 12.15 -2.36 11.41
N PHE A 214 11.38 -2.96 10.50
CA PHE A 214 10.59 -2.27 9.49
C PHE A 214 9.11 -2.40 9.82
N THR A 215 8.41 -1.29 9.99
CA THR A 215 6.98 -1.24 10.28
C THR A 215 6.23 -1.03 8.98
N THR A 216 5.41 -1.99 8.57
CA THR A 216 4.46 -1.80 7.46
C THR A 216 3.03 -1.75 7.96
N LYS A 217 2.20 -0.99 7.25
CA LYS A 217 0.75 -0.95 7.45
C LYS A 217 0.03 -1.30 6.16
N TYR A 218 -0.95 -2.18 6.25
CA TYR A 218 -1.85 -2.55 5.17
C TYR A 218 -3.28 -2.27 5.62
N SER A 219 -4.18 -1.95 4.72
CA SER A 219 -5.58 -1.72 5.07
C SER A 219 -6.51 -2.44 4.12
N ASP A 220 -7.60 -2.96 4.66
CA ASP A 220 -8.73 -3.46 3.87
C ASP A 220 -10.01 -2.73 4.27
N GLY A 221 -10.80 -2.31 3.28
CA GLY A 221 -12.04 -1.58 3.51
C GLY A 221 -13.08 -2.35 4.32
N ASP A 222 -12.93 -3.67 4.41
CA ASP A 222 -13.89 -4.62 4.98
C ASP A 222 -13.46 -5.04 6.39
N GLY A 223 -12.25 -4.65 6.80
CA GLY A 223 -11.66 -4.91 8.11
C GLY A 223 -10.33 -5.63 7.99
N PHE A 224 -9.43 -5.42 8.96
CA PHE A 224 -8.08 -6.01 8.88
C PHE A 224 -8.07 -7.56 8.79
N GLY A 225 -9.13 -8.22 9.27
CA GLY A 225 -9.29 -9.67 9.23
C GLY A 225 -9.53 -10.24 7.83
N HIS A 226 -9.86 -9.39 6.85
CA HIS A 226 -10.00 -9.78 5.44
C HIS A 226 -8.68 -9.73 4.68
N LEU A 227 -7.61 -9.18 5.25
CA LEU A 227 -6.29 -9.27 4.65
C LEU A 227 -5.79 -10.72 4.72
N ALA A 228 -5.31 -11.26 3.60
CA ALA A 228 -4.82 -12.63 3.52
C ALA A 228 -3.29 -12.72 3.43
N ASN A 229 -2.67 -11.93 2.55
CA ASN A 229 -1.22 -11.96 2.37
C ASN A 229 -0.64 -10.56 2.30
N CYS A 230 0.31 -10.27 3.20
CA CYS A 230 1.00 -9.00 3.30
C CYS A 230 2.49 -9.21 3.02
N TYR A 231 3.03 -8.44 2.08
CA TYR A 231 4.39 -8.63 1.58
C TYR A 231 5.26 -7.40 1.78
N LEU A 232 6.56 -7.63 1.98
CA LEU A 232 7.59 -6.60 2.00
C LEU A 232 8.81 -7.11 1.22
N LEU A 233 9.30 -6.30 0.29
CA LEU A 233 10.40 -6.63 -0.61
C LEU A 233 11.46 -5.54 -0.57
N PHE A 234 12.73 -5.89 -0.38
CA PHE A 234 13.87 -5.00 -0.63
C PHE A 234 14.76 -5.55 -1.74
N ASN A 235 15.05 -4.69 -2.71
CA ASN A 235 15.96 -4.96 -3.83
C ASN A 235 16.38 -3.64 -4.51
N THR A 236 17.29 -3.66 -5.47
CA THR A 236 17.70 -2.46 -6.23
C THR A 236 16.68 -2.02 -7.28
N THR A 237 15.85 -2.96 -7.74
CA THR A 237 14.71 -2.73 -8.65
C THR A 237 13.53 -3.59 -8.20
N LEU A 238 12.32 -3.34 -8.70
CA LEU A 238 11.17 -4.21 -8.42
C LEU A 238 11.36 -5.57 -9.11
N SER A 239 11.99 -6.49 -8.39
CA SER A 239 12.22 -7.88 -8.79
C SER A 239 12.22 -8.75 -7.54
N GLN A 240 11.49 -9.87 -7.60
CA GLN A 240 11.45 -10.85 -6.51
C GLN A 240 12.66 -11.80 -6.53
N VAL A 241 13.43 -11.83 -7.63
CA VAL A 241 14.64 -12.65 -7.75
C VAL A 241 15.77 -12.00 -6.96
N SER A 242 16.46 -12.80 -6.15
CA SER A 242 17.57 -12.35 -5.29
C SER A 242 17.20 -11.11 -4.46
N ALA A 243 15.99 -11.12 -3.91
CA ALA A 243 15.47 -10.05 -3.06
C ALA A 243 15.36 -10.48 -1.60
N ALA A 244 15.41 -9.51 -0.68
CA ALA A 244 14.89 -9.74 0.66
C ALA A 244 13.36 -9.64 0.59
N PHE A 245 12.70 -10.75 0.25
CA PHE A 245 11.25 -10.81 0.02
C PHE A 245 10.57 -11.67 1.07
N VAL A 246 9.76 -11.02 1.90
CA VAL A 246 9.07 -11.64 3.04
C VAL A 246 7.56 -11.52 2.88
N ARG A 247 6.85 -12.49 3.46
CA ARG A 247 5.39 -12.57 3.44
C ARG A 247 4.87 -12.92 4.81
N TYR A 248 3.76 -12.31 5.19
CA TYR A 248 2.92 -12.69 6.30
C TYR A 248 1.59 -13.17 5.73
N ASP A 249 1.30 -14.44 5.94
CA ASP A 249 0.00 -15.05 5.70
C ASP A 249 -0.85 -14.82 6.94
N ALA A 250 -1.82 -13.92 6.83
CA ALA A 250 -2.67 -13.51 7.94
C ALA A 250 -3.72 -14.55 8.30
N ASN A 251 -4.16 -15.36 7.32
CA ASN A 251 -5.13 -16.44 7.53
C ASN A 251 -4.52 -17.58 8.34
N ALA A 252 -3.28 -17.96 8.03
CA ALA A 252 -2.55 -19.01 8.74
C ALA A 252 -1.75 -18.48 9.94
N ASN A 253 -1.59 -17.16 10.06
CA ASN A 253 -0.67 -16.49 11.00
C ASN A 253 0.77 -17.03 10.88
N LEU A 254 1.32 -17.01 9.66
CA LEU A 254 2.64 -17.55 9.33
C LEU A 254 3.49 -16.55 8.54
N LEU A 255 4.77 -16.45 8.92
CA LEU A 255 5.82 -15.69 8.24
C LEU A 255 6.58 -16.59 7.28
N TYR A 256 7.00 -16.02 6.16
CA TYR A 256 7.78 -16.70 5.12
C TYR A 256 8.88 -15.79 4.57
N VAL A 257 9.95 -16.42 4.08
CA VAL A 257 10.98 -15.79 3.23
C VAL A 257 10.97 -16.51 1.88
N ARG A 258 11.03 -15.76 0.79
CA ARG A 258 11.11 -16.30 -0.58
C ARG A 258 12.53 -16.78 -0.87
N ASP A 259 12.66 -17.88 -1.61
CA ASP A 259 13.94 -18.34 -2.14
C ASP A 259 14.54 -17.36 -3.16
N ASP A 260 15.86 -17.45 -3.37
CA ASP A 260 16.59 -16.51 -4.23
C ASP A 260 16.19 -16.60 -5.71
N ALA A 261 15.73 -17.78 -6.16
CA ALA A 261 15.27 -18.01 -7.53
C ALA A 261 13.80 -17.56 -7.76
N ASN A 262 13.10 -17.12 -6.70
CA ASN A 262 11.68 -16.79 -6.74
C ASN A 262 10.83 -17.97 -7.26
N THR A 263 11.10 -19.19 -6.79
CA THR A 263 10.34 -20.39 -7.15
C THR A 263 9.43 -20.88 -6.02
N THR A 264 9.87 -20.82 -4.77
CA THR A 264 9.16 -21.41 -3.62
C THR A 264 9.19 -20.52 -2.37
N TRP A 265 8.11 -20.61 -1.58
CA TRP A 265 8.11 -20.09 -0.22
C TRP A 265 8.62 -21.21 0.70
N GLY A 266 9.52 -20.87 1.63
CA GLY A 266 10.00 -21.84 2.62
C GLY A 266 8.90 -22.34 3.57
N THR A 267 9.28 -23.10 4.58
CA THR A 267 8.35 -23.47 5.67
C THR A 267 7.92 -22.22 6.44
N GLY A 268 6.63 -22.09 6.72
CA GLY A 268 6.07 -20.95 7.44
C GLY A 268 6.14 -21.12 8.95
N TYR A 269 6.37 -20.03 9.69
CA TYR A 269 6.39 -20.03 11.15
C TYR A 269 5.66 -18.82 11.72
N SER A 270 4.98 -18.99 12.85
CA SER A 270 4.23 -17.89 13.45
C SER A 270 5.16 -16.77 13.97
N PRO A 271 4.70 -15.50 13.92
CA PRO A 271 5.31 -14.42 14.68
C PRO A 271 5.47 -14.81 16.17
N GLY A 272 6.59 -14.43 16.78
CA GLY A 272 6.94 -14.80 18.17
C GLY A 272 7.62 -16.17 18.33
N SER A 273 7.69 -16.99 17.29
CA SER A 273 8.44 -18.27 17.34
C SER A 273 9.97 -18.05 17.35
N ALA A 274 10.74 -18.96 17.97
CA ALA A 274 12.21 -18.85 18.07
C ALA A 274 12.97 -19.09 16.74
N VAL A 275 12.26 -19.13 15.61
CA VAL A 275 12.82 -19.47 14.30
C VAL A 275 13.37 -18.24 13.59
N VAL A 276 14.44 -18.45 12.82
CA VAL A 276 15.01 -17.45 11.90
C VAL A 276 14.89 -17.97 10.47
N LEU A 277 14.04 -17.32 9.69
CA LEU A 277 13.88 -17.59 8.26
C LEU A 277 14.95 -16.81 7.48
N GLN A 278 15.45 -17.33 6.37
CA GLN A 278 16.48 -16.63 5.60
C GLN A 278 16.58 -17.09 4.15
N ASN A 279 17.14 -16.22 3.32
CA ASN A 279 17.68 -16.55 2.00
C ASN A 279 19.12 -15.99 1.89
N SER A 280 19.66 -15.83 0.68
CA SER A 280 21.00 -15.22 0.54
C SER A 280 21.03 -13.73 0.94
N GLN A 281 19.91 -13.02 0.81
CA GLN A 281 19.80 -11.56 0.98
C GLN A 281 19.46 -11.09 2.39
N CYS A 282 18.67 -11.85 3.14
CA CYS A 282 18.23 -11.43 4.47
C CYS A 282 17.96 -12.59 5.42
N LYS A 283 17.86 -12.25 6.71
CA LYS A 283 17.23 -13.06 7.75
C LYS A 283 16.00 -12.33 8.28
N LEU A 284 14.93 -13.07 8.53
CA LEU A 284 13.71 -12.64 9.22
C LEU A 284 13.64 -13.35 10.57
N TYR A 285 13.69 -12.58 11.65
CA TYR A 285 13.64 -13.07 13.02
C TYR A 285 12.18 -13.15 13.48
N CYS A 286 11.61 -14.35 13.48
CA CYS A 286 10.19 -14.54 13.83
C CYS A 286 9.91 -14.12 15.29
N ALA A 287 10.83 -14.39 16.22
CA ALA A 287 10.67 -14.10 17.65
C ALA A 287 10.47 -12.61 17.96
N GLU A 288 11.04 -11.75 17.12
CA GLU A 288 11.03 -10.29 17.27
C GLU A 288 10.09 -9.62 16.26
N THR A 289 9.48 -10.39 15.36
CA THR A 289 8.47 -9.90 14.43
C THR A 289 7.10 -9.93 15.10
N THR A 290 6.37 -8.81 15.08
CA THR A 290 5.05 -8.69 15.72
C THR A 290 3.99 -8.26 14.71
N VAL A 291 2.77 -8.75 14.87
CA VAL A 291 1.61 -8.37 14.04
C VAL A 291 0.48 -7.88 14.95
N SER A 292 -0.21 -6.81 14.54
CA SER A 292 -1.38 -6.29 15.25
C SER A 292 -2.42 -5.74 14.26
N GLY A 293 -3.71 -5.84 14.60
CA GLY A 293 -4.81 -5.34 13.78
C GLY A 293 -5.70 -4.37 14.56
N SER A 294 -6.19 -3.33 13.91
CA SER A 294 -7.14 -2.37 14.47
C SER A 294 -8.01 -1.76 13.38
N GLY A 295 -9.34 -1.89 13.51
CA GLY A 295 -10.29 -1.41 12.51
C GLY A 295 -10.04 -2.05 11.14
N THR A 296 -9.66 -1.23 10.17
CA THR A 296 -9.33 -1.67 8.80
C THR A 296 -7.85 -2.00 8.60
N THR A 297 -6.98 -1.67 9.56
CA THR A 297 -5.53 -1.68 9.36
C THR A 297 -4.84 -2.83 10.08
N LEU A 298 -3.96 -3.52 9.36
CA LEU A 298 -2.98 -4.47 9.89
C LEU A 298 -1.59 -3.83 9.90
N THR A 299 -0.91 -3.90 11.05
CA THR A 299 0.48 -3.44 11.22
C THR A 299 1.40 -4.63 11.44
N VAL A 300 2.46 -4.72 10.65
CA VAL A 300 3.52 -5.74 10.80
C VAL A 300 4.86 -5.06 11.08
N ASN A 301 5.48 -5.39 12.21
CA ASN A 301 6.83 -4.96 12.56
C ASN A 301 7.81 -6.08 12.21
N TRP A 302 8.36 -6.06 11.00
CA TRP A 302 9.31 -7.05 10.50
C TRP A 302 10.69 -6.86 11.13
N LYS A 303 11.22 -7.88 11.81
CA LYS A 303 12.61 -7.86 12.29
C LYS A 303 13.54 -8.50 11.27
N ILE A 304 14.23 -7.67 10.49
CA ILE A 304 15.04 -8.08 9.35
C ILE A 304 16.52 -7.75 9.59
N GLU A 305 17.41 -8.67 9.24
CA GLU A 305 18.85 -8.42 9.12
C GLU A 305 19.27 -8.62 7.67
N PHE A 306 19.85 -7.60 7.05
CA PHE A 306 20.41 -7.73 5.71
C PHE A 306 21.72 -8.51 5.76
N LYS A 307 21.97 -9.33 4.72
CA LYS A 307 23.19 -10.11 4.54
C LYS A 307 24.13 -9.42 3.55
N SER A 308 25.39 -9.87 3.49
CA SER A 308 26.45 -9.26 2.70
C SER A 308 26.18 -9.19 1.20
N SER A 309 25.28 -10.01 0.65
CA SER A 309 24.88 -9.92 -0.76
C SER A 309 24.12 -8.63 -1.11
N LEU A 310 23.59 -7.92 -0.12
CA LEU A 310 22.97 -6.61 -0.27
C LEU A 310 23.92 -5.44 0.05
N SER A 311 25.16 -5.71 0.45
CA SER A 311 26.15 -4.64 0.68
C SER A 311 26.48 -3.89 -0.61
N LYS A 312 26.86 -2.61 -0.49
CA LYS A 312 27.12 -1.67 -1.60
C LYS A 312 25.92 -1.38 -2.49
N LYS A 313 24.71 -1.75 -2.08
CA LYS A 313 23.49 -1.53 -2.87
C LYS A 313 22.66 -0.42 -2.25
N THR A 314 22.07 0.37 -3.13
CA THR A 314 20.99 1.30 -2.77
C THR A 314 19.68 0.64 -3.17
N CYS A 315 18.92 0.19 -2.17
CA CYS A 315 17.66 -0.51 -2.38
C CYS A 315 16.46 0.43 -2.38
N GLY A 316 15.41 0.02 -3.07
CA GLY A 316 14.04 0.42 -2.76
C GLY A 316 13.38 -0.62 -1.85
N ALA A 317 12.20 -0.25 -1.33
CA ALA A 317 11.32 -1.19 -0.66
C ALA A 317 9.92 -1.12 -1.27
N TRP A 318 9.35 -2.29 -1.53
CA TRP A 318 8.02 -2.44 -2.10
C TRP A 318 7.10 -3.23 -1.18
N MET A 319 5.85 -2.81 -1.13
CA MET A 319 4.78 -3.52 -0.44
C MET A 319 3.80 -4.08 -1.47
N LEU A 320 3.20 -5.21 -1.13
CA LEU A 320 2.12 -5.84 -1.89
C LEU A 320 1.15 -6.44 -0.87
N VAL A 321 -0.14 -6.41 -1.19
CA VAL A 321 -1.18 -6.95 -0.32
C VAL A 321 -2.27 -7.63 -1.12
N TYR A 322 -2.80 -8.72 -0.55
CA TYR A 322 -3.98 -9.43 -1.00
C TYR A 322 -4.98 -9.58 0.13
N ASP A 323 -6.26 -9.53 -0.20
CA ASP A 323 -7.37 -9.91 0.67
C ASP A 323 -7.72 -11.41 0.51
N ASP A 324 -8.65 -11.89 1.33
CA ASP A 324 -9.16 -13.26 1.38
C ASP A 324 -10.10 -13.62 0.22
N LEU A 325 -10.57 -12.62 -0.53
CA LEU A 325 -11.41 -12.75 -1.72
C LEU A 325 -10.62 -12.59 -3.04
N GLY A 326 -9.30 -12.46 -2.96
CA GLY A 326 -8.37 -12.38 -4.09
C GLY A 326 -8.12 -10.98 -4.65
N GLY A 327 -8.68 -9.93 -4.04
CA GLY A 327 -8.37 -8.54 -4.36
C GLY A 327 -6.93 -8.17 -3.98
N ARG A 328 -6.37 -7.17 -4.68
CA ARG A 328 -4.97 -6.74 -4.50
C ARG A 328 -4.77 -5.27 -4.91
N ASP A 329 -3.87 -4.57 -4.24
CA ASP A 329 -3.42 -3.21 -4.60
C ASP A 329 -2.36 -3.23 -5.72
N GLY A 330 -1.53 -4.28 -5.74
CA GLY A 330 -0.32 -4.33 -6.56
C GLY A 330 0.94 -3.97 -5.76
N TYR A 331 2.05 -3.75 -6.46
CA TYR A 331 3.32 -3.36 -5.83
C TYR A 331 3.45 -1.84 -5.76
N ASP A 332 3.57 -1.31 -4.55
CA ASP A 332 3.87 0.10 -4.31
C ASP A 332 5.29 0.27 -3.79
N GLN A 333 6.04 1.21 -4.37
CA GLN A 333 7.36 1.57 -3.87
C GLN A 333 7.21 2.54 -2.70
N MET A 334 7.39 2.03 -1.48
CA MET A 334 7.18 2.78 -0.25
C MET A 334 8.47 3.44 0.27
N ALA A 335 9.61 3.02 -0.27
CA ALA A 335 10.91 3.61 0.02
C ALA A 335 11.87 3.52 -1.17
N SER A 336 12.80 4.46 -1.23
CA SER A 336 13.91 4.50 -2.19
C SER A 336 15.15 5.07 -1.50
N GLY A 337 16.33 4.85 -2.08
CA GLY A 337 17.56 5.42 -1.52
C GLY A 337 18.06 4.74 -0.24
N MET A 338 17.64 3.49 0.03
CA MET A 338 18.07 2.75 1.22
C MET A 338 19.47 2.18 0.99
N ALA A 339 20.51 2.93 1.34
CA ALA A 339 21.89 2.46 1.27
C ALA A 339 22.12 1.33 2.29
N ILE A 340 22.59 0.18 1.81
CA ILE A 340 22.98 -0.97 2.63
C ILE A 340 24.48 -1.18 2.48
N SER A 341 25.21 -1.15 3.59
CA SER A 341 26.67 -1.24 3.60
C SER A 341 27.19 -2.06 4.80
N GLN A 342 28.46 -2.47 4.74
CA GLN A 342 29.16 -2.99 5.92
C GLN A 342 29.49 -1.84 6.88
N LEU A 343 29.63 -2.14 8.17
CA LEU A 343 30.18 -1.16 9.09
C LEU A 343 31.70 -1.02 8.84
N PRO A 344 32.23 0.21 8.68
CA PRO A 344 33.67 0.43 8.68
C PRO A 344 34.25 0.18 10.07
N SER A 345 35.56 0.04 10.18
CA SER A 345 36.27 -0.27 11.43
C SER A 345 37.58 0.49 11.64
N ASN A 346 37.84 0.87 12.90
CA ASN A 346 39.08 1.42 13.43
C ASN A 346 39.98 0.26 13.89
N GLU A 347 40.99 -0.10 13.10
CA GLU A 347 41.76 -1.33 13.31
C GLU A 347 42.90 -1.16 14.30
N SER A 348 43.79 -0.18 14.08
CA SER A 348 44.98 0.00 14.93
C SER A 348 45.57 1.40 14.84
N LEU A 349 46.35 1.74 15.88
CA LEU A 349 47.21 2.91 15.94
C LEU A 349 48.62 2.45 16.32
N THR A 350 49.64 2.84 15.56
CA THR A 350 51.05 2.50 15.81
C THR A 350 51.95 3.74 15.68
N PRO A 351 52.78 4.07 16.68
CA PRO A 351 52.74 3.51 18.04
C PRO A 351 51.39 3.74 18.73
N HIS A 352 50.98 2.89 19.66
CA HIS A 352 49.77 3.10 20.47
C HIS A 352 50.07 3.79 21.82
N SER A 353 51.35 3.92 22.17
CA SER A 353 51.80 4.60 23.38
C SER A 353 53.25 5.04 23.23
N GLY A 354 53.69 5.95 24.11
CA GLY A 354 55.05 6.46 24.10
C GLY A 354 55.14 7.90 24.61
N THR A 355 56.27 8.54 24.30
CA THR A 355 56.49 9.96 24.57
C THR A 355 56.52 10.74 23.26
N LEU A 356 55.75 11.83 23.19
CA LEU A 356 55.83 12.82 22.11
C LEU A 356 56.54 14.05 22.65
N ASN A 357 57.52 14.56 21.92
CA ASN A 357 58.24 15.77 22.33
C ASN A 357 57.63 16.98 21.64
N VAL A 358 57.40 18.05 22.38
CA VAL A 358 56.90 19.32 21.83
C VAL A 358 57.90 19.86 20.80
N GLY A 359 57.39 20.31 19.65
CA GLY A 359 58.22 20.87 18.59
C GLY A 359 58.99 19.84 17.75
N VAL A 360 58.67 18.55 17.89
CA VAL A 360 59.31 17.46 17.13
C VAL A 360 58.27 16.70 16.30
N PRO A 361 58.35 16.74 14.96
CA PRO A 361 57.50 15.94 14.10
C PRO A 361 57.64 14.44 14.40
N THR A 362 56.52 13.77 14.58
CA THR A 362 56.41 12.34 14.87
C THR A 362 55.37 11.71 13.97
N THR A 363 55.57 10.45 13.58
CA THR A 363 54.60 9.71 12.79
C THR A 363 53.68 8.86 13.67
N LEU A 364 52.39 8.93 13.39
CA LEU A 364 51.36 8.04 13.93
C LEU A 364 50.69 7.33 12.77
N THR A 365 50.74 6.00 12.74
CA THR A 365 50.12 5.19 11.69
C THR A 365 48.80 4.62 12.18
N SER A 366 47.70 5.07 11.58
CA SER A 366 46.36 4.53 11.83
C SER A 366 45.93 3.63 10.68
N VAL A 367 45.33 2.48 11.00
CA VAL A 367 44.72 1.57 10.02
C VAL A 367 43.20 1.57 10.20
N PHE A 368 42.49 1.77 9.10
CA PHE A 368 41.04 1.69 9.01
C PHE A 368 40.66 0.61 8.00
N SER A 369 39.53 -0.05 8.20
CA SER A 369 39.01 -1.02 7.25
C SER A 369 37.53 -0.84 6.95
N ASP A 370 37.12 -1.29 5.77
CA ASP A 370 35.73 -1.55 5.43
C ASP A 370 35.67 -2.82 4.59
N LYS A 371 34.81 -3.76 4.98
CA LYS A 371 34.63 -5.03 4.25
C LYS A 371 34.08 -4.83 2.84
N ASP A 372 33.48 -3.68 2.57
CA ASP A 372 33.09 -3.23 1.23
C ASP A 372 34.28 -2.66 0.43
N GLY A 373 35.49 -2.68 0.97
CA GLY A 373 36.70 -2.26 0.28
C GLY A 373 37.11 -0.85 0.68
N PHE A 374 38.40 -0.52 0.51
CA PHE A 374 38.92 0.79 0.90
C PHE A 374 38.18 1.96 0.20
N ALA A 375 37.65 1.71 -1.02
CA ALA A 375 36.97 2.73 -1.80
C ALA A 375 35.62 3.14 -1.18
N ASP A 376 35.07 2.32 -0.26
CA ASP A 376 33.85 2.63 0.45
C ASP A 376 34.06 3.51 1.69
N ILE A 377 35.30 3.60 2.20
CA ILE A 377 35.64 4.54 3.27
C ILE A 377 35.58 5.97 2.73
N ARG A 378 34.84 6.85 3.40
CA ARG A 378 34.69 8.26 3.05
C ARG A 378 35.67 9.15 3.80
N ASP A 379 35.72 9.02 5.13
CA ASP A 379 36.58 9.82 5.98
C ASP A 379 37.29 8.96 7.03
N CYS A 380 38.57 9.28 7.26
CA CYS A 380 39.37 8.73 8.36
C CYS A 380 39.80 9.86 9.29
N TYR A 381 39.64 9.70 10.61
CA TYR A 381 39.95 10.73 11.60
C TYR A 381 40.95 10.23 12.65
N LEU A 382 41.83 11.13 13.08
CA LEU A 382 42.69 10.97 14.24
C LEU A 382 42.52 12.20 15.14
N LEU A 383 42.22 11.98 16.42
CA LEU A 383 42.05 13.02 17.42
C LEU A 383 42.99 12.78 18.59
N MET A 384 43.76 13.79 18.96
CA MET A 384 44.55 13.80 20.20
C MET A 384 44.14 15.00 21.06
N ASN A 385 43.82 14.70 22.32
CA ASN A 385 43.49 15.67 23.34
C ASN A 385 43.59 15.00 24.72
N THR A 386 43.35 15.73 25.81
CA THR A 386 43.33 15.19 27.19
C THR A 386 42.04 14.43 27.52
N THR A 387 40.96 14.75 26.83
CA THR A 387 39.64 14.09 26.91
C THR A 387 39.05 13.98 25.51
N LEU A 388 38.01 13.16 25.30
CA LEU A 388 37.33 13.06 24.00
C LEU A 388 36.54 14.34 23.72
N SER A 389 37.25 15.37 23.28
CA SER A 389 36.75 16.68 22.87
C SER A 389 37.38 17.05 21.54
N GLN A 390 36.55 17.47 20.59
CA GLN A 390 36.99 17.99 19.29
C GLN A 390 37.37 19.48 19.35
N VAL A 391 36.99 20.18 20.44
CA VAL A 391 37.41 21.56 20.71
C VAL A 391 38.79 21.54 21.34
N ASN A 392 39.65 22.46 20.91
CA ASN A 392 41.04 22.57 21.34
C ASN A 392 41.77 21.21 21.25
N ALA A 393 41.68 20.55 20.10
CA ALA A 393 42.26 19.23 19.86
C ALA A 393 43.19 19.27 18.65
N LEU A 394 44.21 18.41 18.66
CA LEU A 394 44.86 18.01 17.41
C LEU A 394 43.95 17.00 16.71
N LEU A 395 43.01 17.52 15.91
CA LEU A 395 42.04 16.74 15.15
C LEU A 395 42.35 16.85 13.67
N VAL A 396 42.75 15.75 13.06
CA VAL A 396 43.05 15.64 11.64
C VAL A 396 42.07 14.70 10.94
N ARG A 397 41.80 14.99 9.66
CA ARG A 397 40.93 14.21 8.79
C ARG A 397 41.61 13.94 7.46
N TYR A 398 41.46 12.72 6.99
CA TYR A 398 41.75 12.33 5.62
C TYR A 398 40.42 12.03 4.92
N ASP A 399 40.10 12.85 3.91
CA ASP A 399 39.03 12.60 2.96
C ASP A 399 39.52 11.60 1.92
N ALA A 400 39.04 10.36 2.03
CA ALA A 400 39.48 9.26 1.19
C ALA A 400 38.96 9.35 -0.25
N GLN A 401 37.89 10.12 -0.48
CA GLN A 401 37.25 10.29 -1.79
C GLN A 401 37.99 11.29 -2.65
N ASN A 402 38.39 12.41 -2.05
CA ASN A 402 39.10 13.47 -2.75
C ASN A 402 40.62 13.40 -2.56
N ASN A 403 41.10 12.49 -1.69
CA ASN A 403 42.51 12.35 -1.32
C ASN A 403 43.09 13.63 -0.69
N LEU A 404 42.38 14.19 0.28
CA LEU A 404 42.71 15.48 0.90
C LEU A 404 42.85 15.38 2.43
N LEU A 405 43.84 16.10 2.97
CA LEU A 405 44.11 16.24 4.38
C LEU A 405 43.56 17.55 4.91
N TYR A 406 43.08 17.50 6.15
CA TYR A 406 42.54 18.64 6.87
C TYR A 406 42.93 18.57 8.35
N ILE A 407 43.03 19.73 8.98
CA ILE A 407 43.05 19.88 10.44
C ILE A 407 41.81 20.69 10.87
N LYS A 408 41.26 20.40 12.05
CA LYS A 408 40.13 21.15 12.59
C LYS A 408 40.63 22.41 13.30
N ASP A 409 39.91 23.52 13.17
CA ASP A 409 40.17 24.72 13.95
C ASP A 409 39.92 24.51 15.45
N ASP A 410 40.46 25.40 16.29
CA ASP A 410 40.40 25.28 17.75
C ASP A 410 38.94 25.26 18.29
N THR A 411 38.02 25.93 17.59
CA THR A 411 36.61 26.04 17.99
C THR A 411 35.74 24.88 17.52
N ASN A 412 36.30 23.94 16.75
CA ASN A 412 35.57 22.87 16.08
C ASN A 412 34.50 23.37 15.07
N SER A 413 34.64 24.58 14.56
CA SER A 413 33.72 25.19 13.60
C SER A 413 34.02 24.77 12.15
N THR A 414 35.29 24.73 11.76
CA THR A 414 35.70 24.73 10.36
C THR A 414 36.88 23.78 10.13
N TRP A 415 36.89 23.10 8.98
CA TRP A 415 38.06 22.32 8.55
C TRP A 415 39.02 23.23 7.79
N VAL A 416 40.26 23.29 8.24
CA VAL A 416 41.36 24.02 7.58
C VAL A 416 42.15 23.02 6.73
N GLY A 417 42.50 23.41 5.50
CA GLY A 417 43.27 22.58 4.58
C GLY A 417 42.50 22.22 3.31
N GLY A 418 42.68 20.99 2.85
CA GLY A 418 42.31 20.57 1.49
C GLY A 418 43.55 20.32 0.63
N VAL A 419 44.55 19.66 1.21
CA VAL A 419 45.86 19.44 0.59
C VAL A 419 46.12 17.95 0.41
N ALA A 420 46.78 17.55 -0.69
CA ALA A 420 47.09 16.15 -0.90
C ALA A 420 48.19 15.66 0.07
N PRO A 421 48.12 14.41 0.57
CA PRO A 421 49.28 13.75 1.18
C PRO A 421 50.49 13.79 0.22
N GLY A 422 51.68 14.10 0.73
CA GLY A 422 52.91 14.32 -0.04
C GLY A 422 53.09 15.74 -0.59
N SER A 423 52.15 16.66 -0.40
CA SER A 423 52.31 18.08 -0.79
C SER A 423 53.27 18.82 0.15
N SER A 424 53.89 19.91 -0.29
CA SER A 424 54.80 20.70 0.54
C SER A 424 54.12 21.58 1.59
N GLU A 425 52.80 21.46 1.76
CA GLU A 425 52.02 22.31 2.65
C GLU A 425 52.00 21.79 4.10
N THR A 426 51.77 22.70 5.03
CA THR A 426 51.58 22.38 6.46
C THR A 426 50.25 22.96 6.92
N LEU A 427 49.52 22.20 7.72
CA LEU A 427 48.25 22.61 8.30
C LEU A 427 48.40 22.66 9.81
N GLU A 428 47.92 23.71 10.47
CA GLU A 428 48.09 23.84 11.91
C GLU A 428 46.90 24.48 12.62
N ASN A 429 46.81 24.22 13.91
CA ASN A 429 45.95 24.93 14.86
C ASN A 429 46.75 25.22 16.15
N SER A 430 46.10 25.63 17.25
CA SER A 430 46.83 25.93 18.49
C SER A 430 47.37 24.68 19.21
N GLN A 431 46.91 23.47 18.85
CA GLN A 431 47.31 22.21 19.48
C GLN A 431 48.41 21.45 18.74
N GLY A 432 48.48 21.56 17.42
CA GLY A 432 49.49 20.86 16.65
C GLY A 432 49.59 21.28 15.19
N ILE A 433 50.56 20.65 14.51
CA ILE A 433 50.86 20.82 13.10
C ILE A 433 50.72 19.45 12.42
N LEU A 434 50.16 19.42 11.23
CA LEU A 434 50.11 18.30 10.30
C LEU A 434 51.00 18.63 9.10
N TYR A 435 52.03 17.83 8.88
CA TYR A 435 52.94 17.95 7.74
C TYR A 435 52.39 17.11 6.59
N ALA A 436 51.88 17.77 5.55
CA ALA A 436 51.36 17.04 4.40
C ALA A 436 52.49 16.33 3.65
N SER A 437 53.71 16.88 3.64
CA SER A 437 54.88 16.36 2.92
C SER A 437 55.26 14.94 3.33
N ASP A 438 55.15 14.65 4.62
CA ASP A 438 55.57 13.39 5.22
C ASP A 438 54.38 12.50 5.59
N THR A 439 53.16 13.01 5.45
CA THR A 439 51.94 12.21 5.61
C THR A 439 51.73 11.34 4.38
N THR A 440 51.63 10.03 4.59
CA THR A 440 51.44 9.04 3.51
C THR A 440 50.14 8.25 3.70
N VAL A 441 49.54 7.84 2.59
CA VAL A 441 48.32 7.02 2.58
C VAL A 441 48.52 5.81 1.69
N VAL A 442 48.27 4.62 2.24
CA VAL A 442 48.30 3.35 1.51
C VAL A 442 46.89 2.76 1.50
N LYS A 443 46.39 2.40 0.32
CA LYS A 443 45.06 1.82 0.12
C LYS A 443 45.22 0.40 -0.42
N THR A 444 44.83 -0.61 0.35
CA THR A 444 45.03 -2.03 0.00
C THR A 444 43.83 -2.87 0.41
N GLY A 445 43.17 -3.51 -0.56
CA GLY A 445 42.02 -4.39 -0.31
C GLY A 445 40.87 -3.67 0.39
N SER A 446 40.60 -4.03 1.65
CA SER A 446 39.62 -3.40 2.54
C SER A 446 40.16 -2.25 3.38
N THR A 447 41.45 -1.95 3.30
CA THR A 447 42.13 -1.11 4.30
C THR A 447 42.63 0.22 3.73
N ILE A 448 42.51 1.27 4.54
CA ILE A 448 43.25 2.53 4.39
C ILE A 448 44.19 2.66 5.58
N THR A 449 45.49 2.73 5.29
CA THR A 449 46.52 3.05 6.27
C THR A 449 46.96 4.49 6.05
N VAL A 450 46.79 5.33 7.07
CA VAL A 450 47.27 6.72 7.07
C VAL A 450 48.42 6.83 8.06
N THR A 451 49.59 7.21 7.58
CA THR A 451 50.74 7.56 8.44
C THR A 451 50.76 9.09 8.56
N TRP A 452 50.19 9.59 9.64
CA TRP A 452 50.09 11.02 9.95
C TRP A 452 51.45 11.52 10.44
N ALA A 453 52.02 12.51 9.77
CA ALA A 453 53.18 13.24 10.28
C ALA A 453 52.70 14.46 11.06
N VAL A 454 52.74 14.38 12.39
CA VAL A 454 52.20 15.41 13.27
C VAL A 454 53.23 15.92 14.26
N GLU A 455 53.12 17.18 14.64
CA GLU A 455 53.87 17.79 15.74
C GLU A 455 52.88 18.33 16.79
N VAL A 456 53.15 18.04 18.05
CA VAL A 456 52.37 18.56 19.17
C VAL A 456 52.97 19.87 19.67
N LYS A 457 52.10 20.86 19.96
CA LYS A 457 52.51 22.16 20.48
C LYS A 457 52.56 22.18 22.01
N SER A 458 53.15 23.25 22.56
CA SER A 458 53.41 23.41 24.00
C SER A 458 52.17 23.36 24.89
N VAL A 459 50.98 23.56 24.35
CA VAL A 459 49.70 23.43 25.08
C VAL A 459 49.48 22.03 25.65
N PHE A 460 50.14 21.00 25.10
CA PHE A 460 50.09 19.64 25.62
C PHE A 460 51.28 19.28 26.53
N ALA A 461 52.26 20.16 26.73
CA ALA A 461 53.46 19.86 27.50
C ALA A 461 53.14 19.38 28.93
N GLY A 462 53.73 18.26 29.35
CA GLY A 462 53.52 17.66 30.67
C GLY A 462 52.19 16.91 30.82
N LEU A 463 51.35 16.85 29.79
CA LEU A 463 50.07 16.15 29.82
C LEU A 463 50.17 14.72 29.29
N THR A 464 49.19 13.90 29.66
CA THR A 464 48.93 12.62 29.01
C THR A 464 47.74 12.79 28.07
N CYS A 465 47.95 12.55 26.79
CA CYS A 465 46.95 12.75 25.75
C CYS A 465 46.56 11.39 25.15
N PRO A 466 45.34 10.90 25.43
CA PRO A 466 44.77 9.81 24.65
C PRO A 466 44.59 10.19 23.18
N VAL A 467 44.55 9.15 22.33
CA VAL A 467 44.34 9.29 20.90
C VAL A 467 43.14 8.45 20.50
N TRP A 468 42.20 9.05 19.78
CA TRP A 468 40.99 8.42 19.29
C TRP A 468 40.96 8.38 17.76
N MET A 469 40.33 7.33 17.23
CA MET A 469 40.07 7.16 15.81
C MET A 469 38.56 7.11 15.56
N LEU A 470 38.15 7.58 14.38
CA LEU A 470 36.77 7.57 13.88
C LEU A 470 36.84 7.35 12.36
N VAL A 471 35.91 6.57 11.82
CA VAL A 471 35.82 6.28 10.39
C VAL A 471 34.38 6.34 9.92
N TYR A 472 34.17 6.90 8.73
CA TYR A 472 32.88 6.88 8.04
C TYR A 472 33.02 6.17 6.69
N ASP A 473 31.98 5.44 6.30
CA ASP A 473 31.81 4.96 4.94
C ASP A 473 31.07 5.99 4.06
N LYS A 474 30.87 5.64 2.79
CA LYS A 474 30.11 6.43 1.80
C LYS A 474 28.62 6.49 2.10
N ALA A 475 28.06 5.44 2.68
CA ALA A 475 26.65 5.36 3.03
C ALA A 475 26.30 6.23 4.27
N GLY A 476 27.30 6.66 5.03
CA GLY A 476 27.16 7.42 6.28
C GLY A 476 27.16 6.56 7.54
N LEU A 477 27.43 5.24 7.44
CA LEU A 477 27.75 4.40 8.58
C LEU A 477 29.11 4.77 9.16
N ARG A 478 29.29 4.49 10.46
CA ARG A 478 30.54 4.80 11.17
C ARG A 478 30.82 3.80 12.29
N GLU A 479 32.11 3.52 12.53
CA GLU A 479 32.56 3.15 13.88
C GLU A 479 32.92 4.43 14.61
N GLY A 480 32.18 4.72 15.69
CA GLY A 480 32.35 5.94 16.48
C GLY A 480 33.75 6.09 17.09
N TRP A 481 33.96 7.22 17.77
CA TRP A 481 35.23 7.50 18.45
C TRP A 481 35.64 6.36 19.39
N LYS A 482 36.81 5.79 19.11
CA LYS A 482 37.41 4.70 19.90
C LYS A 482 38.82 5.11 20.29
N GLN A 483 39.15 4.99 21.57
CA GLN A 483 40.51 5.27 22.05
C GLN A 483 41.44 4.15 21.58
N MET A 484 42.46 4.51 20.81
CA MET A 484 43.40 3.58 20.19
C MET A 484 44.82 3.72 20.73
N GLY A 485 45.10 4.78 21.49
CA GLY A 485 46.39 4.97 22.14
C GLY A 485 46.39 6.03 23.24
N SER A 486 47.56 6.22 23.87
CA SER A 486 47.79 7.25 24.89
C SER A 486 49.27 7.59 25.00
N PHE A 487 49.59 8.89 24.97
CA PHE A 487 50.97 9.38 24.95
C PHE A 487 51.23 10.37 26.08
N SER A 488 52.43 10.32 26.65
CA SER A 488 52.94 11.41 27.49
C SER A 488 53.59 12.46 26.58
N VAL A 489 53.31 13.74 26.82
CA VAL A 489 53.91 14.84 26.04
C VAL A 489 54.96 15.55 26.89
N ARG A 490 56.16 15.75 26.34
CA ARG A 490 57.31 16.35 27.04
C ARG A 490 57.88 17.56 26.36
#